data_AF-A0A3D9KZQ1-F1
#
_entry.id   AF-A0A3D9KZQ1-F1
#
_cell.length_a   1.000
_cell.length_b   1.000
_cell.length_c   1.000
_cell.angle_alpha   90.00
_cell.angle_beta   90.00
_cell.angle_gamma   90.00
#
_symmetry.space_group_name_H-M   'P 1'
#
loop_
_entity.id
_entity.type
_entity.pdbx_description
1 polymer ?
#
loop_
_entity_poly.entity_id
_entity_poly.type
_entity_poly.pdbx_seq_one_letter_code
_entity_poly.pdbx_strand_id
1 'polypeptide(L)'
;MVEYLGELVKIADKGYDGYIYSKVRAYFSTHMTSQQIGSRIAVKSALIGIAIAYLIMSTLIGLDEGITAIFWLAEVDYWPHLLFGAFSLTLMGSIFGRLAATEIIERKKDHSWVGIKYGFLTLITGTLIGSTVGFLQEGLDNIGTPDNPFEDYYFKPLFWVIIFGSIPVLLVGLWFGRTIKKAGKIEKP
;
A
#
# COMPACT_ATOMS: atom_id res chain seq x y z
N MET A 1 -16.37 23.20 -18.54
CA MET A 1 -15.48 23.55 -17.40
C MET A 1 -15.99 24.78 -16.64
N VAL A 2 -16.36 25.86 -17.34
CA VAL A 2 -16.91 27.10 -16.73
C VAL A 2 -18.30 26.90 -16.11
N GLU A 3 -19.17 26.12 -16.74
CA GLU A 3 -20.49 25.74 -16.18
C GLU A 3 -20.38 24.95 -14.86
N TYR A 4 -19.28 24.20 -14.69
CA TYR A 4 -19.02 23.30 -13.56
C TYR A 4 -18.55 24.04 -12.30
N LEU A 5 -17.79 25.12 -12.49
CA LEU A 5 -17.44 26.05 -11.41
C LEU A 5 -18.69 26.77 -10.89
N GLY A 6 -19.65 27.08 -11.78
CA GLY A 6 -20.93 27.69 -11.40
C GLY A 6 -21.80 26.82 -10.48
N GLU A 7 -21.83 25.50 -10.70
CA GLU A 7 -22.55 24.58 -9.80
C GLU A 7 -21.81 24.36 -8.47
N LEU A 8 -20.48 24.20 -8.49
CA LEU A 8 -19.69 24.01 -7.27
C LEU A 8 -19.75 25.24 -6.35
N VAL A 9 -19.78 26.45 -6.91
CA VAL A 9 -19.96 27.70 -6.15
C VAL A 9 -21.36 27.77 -5.53
N LYS A 10 -22.41 27.36 -6.25
CA LYS A 10 -23.78 27.27 -5.69
C LYS A 10 -23.93 26.22 -4.60
N ILE A 11 -23.10 25.17 -4.61
CA ILE A 11 -23.08 24.09 -3.63
C ILE A 11 -22.33 24.51 -2.37
N ALA A 12 -21.22 25.24 -2.50
CA ALA A 12 -20.46 25.79 -1.37
C ALA A 12 -21.29 26.78 -0.55
N ASP A 13 -22.21 27.51 -1.20
CA ASP A 13 -23.07 28.53 -0.58
C ASP A 13 -24.24 27.95 0.25
N LYS A 14 -24.56 26.66 0.11
CA LYS A 14 -25.77 26.04 0.70
C LYS A 14 -25.56 25.17 1.94
N GLY A 15 -24.34 25.13 2.49
CA GLY A 15 -24.04 24.33 3.67
C GLY A 15 -23.83 22.85 3.34
N TYR A 16 -22.80 22.27 3.96
CA TYR A 16 -22.34 20.90 3.71
C TYR A 16 -23.37 19.86 4.21
N ASP A 17 -24.27 19.44 3.34
CA ASP A 17 -25.16 18.30 3.60
C ASP A 17 -24.49 16.99 3.14
N GLY A 18 -24.54 15.94 3.98
CA GLY A 18 -23.91 14.63 3.71
C GLY A 18 -24.43 13.96 2.42
N TYR A 19 -25.62 14.34 1.98
CA TYR A 19 -26.20 13.95 0.70
C TYR A 19 -25.46 14.51 -0.52
N ILE A 20 -24.92 15.74 -0.41
CA ILE A 20 -24.15 16.35 -1.49
C ILE A 20 -22.79 15.67 -1.62
N TYR A 21 -22.14 15.33 -0.50
CA TYR A 21 -20.88 14.59 -0.52
C TYR A 21 -21.02 13.23 -1.21
N SER A 22 -22.12 12.52 -0.97
CA SER A 22 -22.37 11.22 -1.61
C SER A 22 -22.57 11.35 -3.12
N LYS A 23 -23.30 12.37 -3.59
CA LYS A 23 -23.47 12.66 -5.03
C LYS A 23 -22.17 13.09 -5.72
N VAL A 24 -21.39 13.98 -5.10
CA VAL A 24 -20.10 14.43 -5.65
C VAL A 24 -19.11 13.26 -5.73
N ARG A 25 -19.04 12.43 -4.67
CA ARG A 25 -18.25 11.19 -4.69
C ARG A 25 -18.70 10.23 -5.79
N ALA A 26 -20.01 10.06 -5.98
CA ALA A 26 -20.57 9.20 -7.03
C ALA A 26 -20.18 9.72 -8.43
N TYR A 27 -20.28 11.03 -8.68
CA TYR A 27 -19.90 11.64 -9.95
C TYR A 27 -18.41 11.51 -10.27
N PHE A 28 -17.52 11.75 -9.30
CA PHE A 28 -16.10 11.50 -9.50
C PHE A 28 -15.79 10.02 -9.70
N SER A 29 -16.62 9.12 -9.15
CA SER A 29 -16.47 7.68 -9.37
C SER A 29 -16.91 7.20 -10.75
N THR A 30 -17.83 7.87 -11.42
CA THR A 30 -18.28 7.48 -12.77
C THR A 30 -17.32 7.88 -13.90
N HIS A 31 -16.33 8.73 -13.61
CA HIS A 31 -15.35 9.22 -14.60
C HIS A 31 -13.93 8.71 -14.35
N MET A 32 -13.74 7.86 -13.33
CA MET A 32 -12.44 7.25 -13.10
C MET A 32 -12.21 6.10 -14.07
N THR A 33 -10.96 5.90 -14.48
CA THR A 33 -10.60 4.65 -15.13
C THR A 33 -10.49 3.55 -14.09
N SER A 34 -10.74 2.30 -14.49
CA SER A 34 -10.47 1.11 -13.68
C SER A 34 -9.09 1.18 -12.99
N GLN A 35 -8.07 1.61 -13.74
CA GLN A 35 -6.71 1.79 -13.25
C GLN A 35 -6.62 2.83 -12.13
N GLN A 36 -7.31 3.97 -12.25
CA GLN A 36 -7.34 5.00 -11.20
C GLN A 36 -8.02 4.49 -9.93
N ILE A 37 -9.12 3.74 -10.06
CA ILE A 37 -9.75 3.07 -8.91
C ILE A 37 -8.74 2.14 -8.22
N GLY A 38 -8.11 1.27 -9.00
CA GLY A 38 -7.14 0.29 -8.52
C GLY A 38 -5.98 0.93 -7.76
N SER A 39 -5.37 1.95 -8.36
CA SER A 39 -4.27 2.73 -7.76
C SER A 39 -4.68 3.37 -6.43
N ARG A 40 -5.84 4.06 -6.38
CA ARG A 40 -6.31 4.73 -5.16
C ARG A 40 -6.61 3.76 -4.02
N ILE A 41 -7.26 2.64 -4.32
CA ILE A 41 -7.55 1.62 -3.30
C ILE A 41 -6.24 0.96 -2.86
N ALA A 42 -5.31 0.68 -3.78
CA ALA A 42 -4.04 0.05 -3.44
C ALA A 42 -3.15 0.93 -2.54
N VAL A 43 -3.13 2.26 -2.75
CA VAL A 43 -2.43 3.17 -1.83
C VAL A 43 -3.02 3.07 -0.42
N LYS A 44 -4.34 3.02 -0.26
CA LYS A 44 -4.98 2.84 1.05
C LYS A 44 -4.61 1.48 1.66
N SER A 45 -4.64 0.42 0.87
CA SER A 45 -4.21 -0.92 1.32
C SER A 45 -2.75 -0.95 1.75
N ALA A 46 -1.86 -0.27 1.01
CA ALA A 46 -0.45 -0.18 1.36
C ALA A 46 -0.25 0.55 2.69
N LEU A 47 -0.96 1.67 2.92
CA LEU A 47 -0.93 2.39 4.19
C LEU A 47 -1.45 1.53 5.36
N ILE A 48 -2.51 0.75 5.15
CA ILE A 48 -2.99 -0.22 6.15
C ILE A 48 -1.91 -1.27 6.42
N GLY A 49 -1.26 -1.80 5.38
CA GLY A 49 -0.15 -2.75 5.50
C GLY A 49 1.03 -2.18 6.29
N ILE A 50 1.42 -0.94 6.02
CA ILE A 50 2.48 -0.22 6.74
C ILE A 50 2.10 -0.05 8.21
N ALA A 51 0.85 0.34 8.51
CA ALA A 51 0.37 0.45 9.88
C ALA A 51 0.41 -0.91 10.61
N ILE A 52 0.00 -2.00 9.95
CA ILE A 52 0.11 -3.35 10.51
C ILE A 52 1.56 -3.73 10.76
N ALA A 53 2.48 -3.46 9.83
CA ALA A 53 3.90 -3.74 10.00
C ALA A 53 4.50 -2.99 11.20
N TYR A 54 4.14 -1.72 11.37
CA TYR A 54 4.53 -0.93 12.54
C TYR A 54 3.99 -1.53 13.84
N LEU A 55 2.74 -1.98 13.87
CA LEU A 55 2.15 -2.64 15.04
C LEU A 55 2.81 -3.98 15.36
N ILE A 56 3.17 -4.76 14.33
CA ILE A 56 3.92 -6.02 14.51
C ILE A 56 5.25 -5.72 15.19
N MET A 57 6.02 -4.76 14.67
CA MET A 57 7.31 -4.40 15.26
C MET A 57 7.17 -3.89 16.70
N SER A 58 6.20 -3.00 16.93
CA SER A 58 5.91 -2.47 18.27
C SER A 58 5.54 -3.58 19.26
N THR A 59 4.83 -4.61 18.78
CA THR A 59 4.46 -5.78 19.61
C THR A 59 5.67 -6.64 19.92
N LEU A 60 6.56 -6.87 18.94
CA LEU A 60 7.76 -7.68 19.13
C LEU A 60 8.74 -7.04 20.13
N ILE A 61 8.97 -5.72 20.02
CA ILE A 61 9.80 -4.97 20.98
C ILE A 61 9.10 -4.84 22.34
N GLY A 62 7.77 -4.65 22.33
CA GLY A 62 6.96 -4.50 23.55
C GLY A 62 6.92 -5.72 24.45
N LEU A 63 7.37 -6.89 23.98
CA LEU A 63 7.58 -8.06 24.84
C LEU A 63 8.64 -7.80 25.92
N ASP A 64 9.64 -6.97 25.62
CA ASP A 64 10.74 -6.67 26.53
C ASP A 64 10.57 -5.29 27.21
N GLU A 65 10.04 -4.30 26.49
CA GLU A 65 10.00 -2.90 26.93
C GLU A 65 8.61 -2.39 27.36
N GLY A 66 7.54 -3.16 27.13
CA GLY A 66 6.18 -2.75 27.47
C GLY A 66 5.66 -1.61 26.58
N ILE A 67 5.00 -0.60 27.17
CA ILE A 67 4.29 0.43 26.41
C ILE A 67 5.22 1.43 25.69
N THR A 68 6.48 1.55 26.13
CA THR A 68 7.47 2.43 25.49
C THR A 68 7.83 1.94 24.09
N ALA A 69 7.68 0.65 23.80
CA ALA A 69 7.92 0.06 22.49
C ALA A 69 7.06 0.66 21.37
N ILE A 70 5.96 1.34 21.67
CA ILE A 70 5.21 2.11 20.65
C ILE A 70 6.09 3.21 20.06
N PHE A 71 7.01 3.78 20.83
CA PHE A 71 7.90 4.84 20.38
C PHE A 71 9.21 4.33 19.77
N TRP A 72 9.31 3.04 19.41
CA TRP A 72 10.54 2.44 18.86
C TRP A 72 11.11 3.22 17.66
N LEU A 73 10.26 3.86 16.86
CA LEU A 73 10.71 4.71 15.74
C LEU A 73 11.59 5.89 16.19
N ALA A 74 11.43 6.40 17.40
CA ALA A 74 12.22 7.52 17.91
C ALA A 74 13.66 7.11 18.26
N GLU A 75 13.91 5.82 18.46
CA GLU A 75 15.19 5.28 18.94
C GLU A 75 16.04 4.68 17.82
N VAL A 76 15.51 4.64 16.60
CA VAL A 76 16.16 4.00 15.45
C VAL A 76 16.82 5.02 14.53
N ASP A 77 18.11 4.82 14.25
CA ASP A 77 18.88 5.69 13.36
C ASP A 77 18.64 5.43 11.85
N TYR A 78 17.80 4.45 11.51
CA TYR A 78 17.55 3.99 10.14
C TYR A 78 16.28 4.56 9.49
N TRP A 79 15.89 5.78 9.86
CA TRP A 79 14.75 6.52 9.27
C TRP A 79 14.74 6.55 7.73
N PRO A 80 15.87 6.80 7.03
CA PRO A 80 15.88 6.81 5.57
C PRO A 80 15.43 5.48 4.96
N HIS A 81 15.86 4.36 5.53
CA HIS A 81 15.48 3.02 5.06
C HIS A 81 13.99 2.75 5.25
N LEU A 82 13.43 3.15 6.40
CA LEU A 82 12.01 2.98 6.70
C LEU A 82 11.13 3.82 5.76
N LEU A 83 11.50 5.08 5.56
CA LEU A 83 10.80 5.97 4.63
C LEU A 83 10.86 5.46 3.19
N PHE A 84 12.04 5.00 2.75
CA PHE A 84 12.20 4.48 1.40
C PHE A 84 11.47 3.14 1.21
N GLY A 85 11.45 2.27 2.22
CA GLY A 85 10.66 1.05 2.23
C GLY A 85 9.16 1.34 2.13
N ALA A 86 8.64 2.25 2.95
CA ALA A 86 7.24 2.68 2.92
C ALA A 86 6.86 3.32 1.56
N PHE A 87 7.74 4.16 1.02
CA PHE A 87 7.58 4.74 -0.31
C PHE A 87 7.53 3.66 -1.40
N SER A 88 8.47 2.71 -1.37
CA SER A 88 8.58 1.61 -2.35
C SER A 88 7.35 0.71 -2.33
N LEU A 89 6.85 0.35 -1.14
CA LEU A 89 5.61 -0.41 -0.98
C LEU A 89 4.40 0.35 -1.54
N THR A 90 4.32 1.65 -1.29
CA THR A 90 3.22 2.49 -1.78
C THR A 90 3.27 2.65 -3.30
N LEU A 91 4.46 2.86 -3.86
CA LEU A 91 4.69 2.98 -5.29
C LEU A 91 4.33 1.68 -6.01
N MET A 92 4.88 0.55 -5.57
CA MET A 92 4.59 -0.76 -6.15
C MET A 92 3.12 -1.14 -5.97
N GLY A 93 2.54 -0.84 -4.81
CA GLY A 93 1.11 -1.01 -4.56
C GLY A 93 0.26 -0.23 -5.54
N SER A 94 0.61 1.02 -5.83
CA SER A 94 -0.08 1.84 -6.83
C SER A 94 0.00 1.24 -8.24
N ILE A 95 1.19 0.77 -8.66
CA ILE A 95 1.41 0.13 -9.98
C ILE A 95 0.59 -1.16 -10.09
N PHE A 96 0.74 -2.07 -9.14
CA PHE A 96 0.01 -3.34 -9.14
C PHE A 96 -1.48 -3.17 -8.90
N GLY A 97 -1.87 -2.10 -8.21
CA GLY A 97 -3.26 -1.71 -8.03
C GLY A 97 -3.97 -1.46 -9.35
N ARG A 98 -3.30 -0.77 -10.29
CA ARG A 98 -3.83 -0.54 -11.64
C ARG A 98 -4.07 -1.86 -12.37
N LEU A 99 -3.08 -2.76 -12.33
CA LEU A 99 -3.18 -4.07 -12.98
C LEU A 99 -4.27 -4.95 -12.36
N ALA A 100 -4.38 -4.94 -11.01
CA ALA A 100 -5.41 -5.66 -10.28
C ALA A 100 -6.82 -5.20 -10.70
N ALA A 101 -7.03 -3.89 -10.83
CA ALA A 101 -8.33 -3.36 -11.22
C ALA A 101 -8.69 -3.71 -12.67
N THR A 102 -7.74 -3.66 -13.60
CA THR A 102 -7.96 -4.15 -14.97
C THR A 102 -8.35 -5.64 -14.96
N GLU A 103 -7.66 -6.50 -14.19
CA GLU A 103 -8.04 -7.92 -14.10
C GLU A 103 -9.42 -8.16 -13.47
N ILE A 104 -9.76 -7.43 -12.40
CA ILE A 104 -11.02 -7.62 -11.67
C ILE A 104 -12.22 -7.02 -12.42
N ILE A 105 -12.09 -5.77 -12.90
CA ILE A 105 -13.21 -4.99 -13.43
C ILE A 105 -13.44 -5.30 -14.91
N GLU A 106 -12.37 -5.29 -15.72
CA GLU A 106 -12.46 -5.46 -17.17
C GLU A 106 -12.46 -6.94 -17.55
N ARG A 107 -11.49 -7.71 -17.02
CA ARG A 107 -11.33 -9.14 -17.35
C ARG A 107 -12.16 -10.09 -16.47
N LYS A 108 -12.94 -9.55 -15.54
CA LYS A 108 -13.87 -10.29 -14.65
C LYS A 108 -13.22 -11.46 -13.89
N LYS A 109 -11.93 -11.37 -13.58
CA LYS A 109 -11.23 -12.40 -12.81
C LYS A 109 -11.66 -12.39 -11.34
N ASP A 110 -11.43 -13.51 -10.65
CA ASP A 110 -11.76 -13.59 -9.24
C ASP A 110 -10.95 -12.59 -8.42
N HIS A 111 -11.70 -11.69 -7.79
CA HIS A 111 -11.18 -10.62 -6.95
C HIS A 111 -10.37 -11.08 -5.74
N SER A 112 -10.66 -12.25 -5.17
CA SER A 112 -9.94 -12.75 -3.99
C SER A 112 -8.53 -13.17 -4.39
N TRP A 113 -8.43 -14.00 -5.44
CA TRP A 113 -7.14 -14.46 -5.96
C TRP A 113 -6.31 -13.32 -6.53
N VAL A 114 -6.92 -12.42 -7.32
CA VAL A 114 -6.23 -11.26 -7.87
C VAL A 114 -5.73 -10.33 -6.76
N GLY A 115 -6.54 -10.11 -5.73
CA GLY A 115 -6.14 -9.29 -4.58
C GLY A 115 -4.95 -9.86 -3.81
N ILE A 116 -4.97 -11.17 -3.54
CA ILE A 116 -3.84 -11.87 -2.89
C ILE A 116 -2.58 -11.82 -3.77
N LYS A 117 -2.71 -12.16 -5.06
CA LYS A 117 -1.60 -12.15 -6.03
C LYS A 117 -0.87 -10.81 -6.05
N TYR A 118 -1.61 -9.72 -6.22
CA TYR A 118 -1.00 -8.39 -6.29
C TYR A 118 -0.57 -7.84 -4.92
N GLY A 119 -1.18 -8.31 -3.83
CA GLY A 119 -0.69 -8.06 -2.47
C GLY A 119 0.71 -8.64 -2.26
N PHE A 120 0.93 -9.91 -2.60
CA PHE A 120 2.26 -10.54 -2.52
C PHE A 120 3.27 -9.93 -3.47
N LEU A 121 2.88 -9.63 -4.71
CA LEU A 121 3.77 -8.94 -5.65
C LEU A 121 4.23 -7.59 -5.08
N THR A 122 3.31 -6.81 -4.52
CA THR A 122 3.64 -5.53 -3.86
C THR A 122 4.61 -5.73 -2.72
N LEU A 123 4.36 -6.71 -1.84
CA LEU A 123 5.21 -7.01 -0.69
C LEU A 123 6.63 -7.37 -1.15
N ILE A 124 6.76 -8.31 -2.08
CA ILE A 124 8.05 -8.81 -2.56
C ILE A 124 8.83 -7.70 -3.27
N THR A 125 8.23 -7.04 -4.26
CA THR A 125 8.97 -6.02 -5.04
C THR A 125 9.24 -4.76 -4.22
N GLY A 126 8.31 -4.36 -3.35
CA GLY A 126 8.50 -3.21 -2.48
C GLY A 126 9.62 -3.45 -1.48
N THR A 127 9.74 -4.67 -0.96
CA THR A 127 10.86 -5.07 -0.11
C THR A 127 12.17 -5.06 -0.87
N LEU A 128 12.23 -5.68 -2.05
CA LEU A 128 13.45 -5.69 -2.87
C LEU A 128 13.95 -4.28 -3.20
N ILE A 129 13.05 -3.37 -3.60
CA ILE A 129 13.42 -1.98 -3.89
C ILE A 129 13.82 -1.25 -2.61
N GLY A 130 13.10 -1.46 -1.50
CA GLY A 130 13.44 -0.89 -0.19
C GLY A 130 14.84 -1.29 0.27
N SER A 131 15.13 -2.59 0.18
CA SER A 131 16.41 -3.23 0.47
C SER A 131 17.57 -2.69 -0.37
N THR A 132 17.32 -2.29 -1.62
CA THR A 132 18.38 -1.73 -2.48
C THR A 132 19.05 -0.51 -1.86
N VAL A 133 18.36 0.31 -1.06
CA VAL A 133 19.00 1.47 -0.43
C VAL A 133 20.05 1.06 0.60
N GLY A 134 19.75 0.11 1.48
CA GLY A 134 20.74 -0.42 2.43
C GLY A 134 21.89 -1.10 1.71
N PHE A 135 21.59 -1.86 0.65
CA PHE A 135 22.62 -2.48 -0.17
C PHE A 135 23.55 -1.44 -0.83
N LEU A 136 23.01 -0.33 -1.35
CA LEU A 136 23.82 0.71 -1.99
C LEU A 136 24.61 1.56 -0.99
N GLN A 137 24.08 1.77 0.22
CA GLN A 137 24.72 2.61 1.24
C GLN A 137 25.81 1.88 2.02
N GLU A 138 25.58 0.60 2.34
CA GLU A 138 26.44 -0.17 3.25
C GLU A 138 26.90 -1.49 2.61
N GLY A 139 26.05 -2.12 1.80
CA GLY A 139 26.35 -3.42 1.18
C GLY A 139 27.46 -3.39 0.14
N LEU A 140 27.59 -2.32 -0.64
CA LEU A 140 28.63 -2.19 -1.68
C LEU A 140 30.05 -2.17 -1.09
N ASP A 141 30.23 -1.48 0.04
CA ASP A 141 31.52 -1.36 0.70
C ASP A 141 31.97 -2.67 1.36
N ASN A 142 31.01 -3.57 1.64
CA ASN A 142 31.27 -4.88 2.22
C ASN A 142 31.53 -5.99 1.17
N ILE A 143 31.54 -5.67 -0.13
CA ILE A 143 31.86 -6.65 -1.17
C ILE A 143 33.31 -7.12 -1.04
N GLY A 144 33.51 -8.43 -0.86
CA GLY A 144 34.84 -9.04 -0.72
C GLY A 144 35.31 -9.19 0.72
N THR A 145 34.50 -8.80 1.70
CA THR A 145 34.68 -9.12 3.12
C THR A 145 34.10 -10.53 3.43
N PRO A 146 34.27 -11.07 4.66
CA PRO A 146 33.59 -12.30 5.07
C PRO A 146 32.06 -12.20 5.10
N ASP A 147 31.51 -10.98 5.14
CA ASP A 147 30.06 -10.75 5.13
C ASP A 147 29.50 -10.86 3.71
N ASN A 148 28.28 -11.37 3.60
CA ASN A 148 27.59 -11.53 2.32
C ASN A 148 26.52 -10.45 2.16
N PRO A 149 26.81 -9.33 1.48
CA PRO A 149 25.87 -8.21 1.39
C PRO A 149 24.58 -8.58 0.64
N PHE A 150 24.59 -9.59 -0.25
CA PHE A 150 23.35 -10.06 -0.86
C PHE A 150 22.46 -10.77 0.15
N GLU A 151 23.06 -11.56 1.03
CA GLU A 151 22.34 -12.24 2.11
C GLU A 151 21.74 -11.23 3.08
N ASP A 152 22.54 -10.25 3.51
CA ASP A 152 22.16 -9.29 4.54
C ASP A 152 21.11 -8.29 4.07
N TYR A 153 21.22 -7.81 2.82
CA TYR A 153 20.32 -6.76 2.33
C TYR A 153 19.16 -7.28 1.48
N TYR A 154 19.22 -8.47 0.89
CA TYR A 154 18.11 -9.01 0.10
C TYR A 154 17.48 -10.26 0.69
N PHE A 155 18.27 -11.31 0.97
CA PHE A 155 17.69 -12.58 1.41
C PHE A 155 17.07 -12.50 2.81
N LYS A 156 17.80 -11.99 3.81
CA LYS A 156 17.29 -11.86 5.18
C LYS A 156 16.06 -10.95 5.24
N PRO A 157 16.04 -9.74 4.65
CA PRO A 157 14.85 -8.89 4.66
C PRO A 157 13.66 -9.54 3.96
N LEU A 158 13.87 -10.15 2.79
CA LEU A 158 12.79 -10.82 2.07
C LEU A 158 12.23 -12.01 2.85
N PHE A 159 13.09 -12.80 3.50
CA PHE A 159 12.70 -13.92 4.36
C PHE A 159 11.78 -13.44 5.50
N TRP A 160 12.22 -12.44 6.26
CA TRP A 160 11.44 -11.92 7.39
C TRP A 160 10.13 -11.28 6.96
N VAL A 161 10.16 -10.50 5.86
CA VAL A 161 8.96 -9.86 5.34
C VAL A 161 7.97 -10.89 4.80
N ILE A 162 8.42 -11.99 4.17
CA ILE A 162 7.51 -13.07 3.76
C ILE A 162 6.90 -13.74 4.98
N ILE A 163 7.69 -14.09 6.00
CA ILE A 163 7.17 -14.78 7.19
C ILE A 163 6.15 -13.92 7.93
N PHE A 164 6.52 -12.71 8.33
CA PHE A 164 5.64 -11.84 9.12
C PHE A 164 4.57 -11.15 8.27
N GLY A 165 4.85 -10.90 6.99
CA GLY A 165 3.95 -10.19 6.08
C GLY A 165 2.91 -11.07 5.40
N SER A 166 3.09 -12.40 5.34
CA SER A 166 2.16 -13.30 4.63
C SER A 166 0.73 -13.21 5.15
N ILE A 167 0.53 -13.30 6.48
CA ILE A 167 -0.82 -13.24 7.07
C ILE A 167 -1.45 -11.85 6.84
N PRO A 168 -0.79 -10.72 7.16
CA PRO A 168 -1.29 -9.39 6.81
C PRO A 168 -1.64 -9.23 5.33
N VAL A 169 -0.79 -9.71 4.42
CA VAL A 169 -1.01 -9.61 2.98
C VAL A 169 -2.23 -10.41 2.53
N LEU A 170 -2.48 -11.58 3.11
CA LEU A 170 -3.70 -12.34 2.81
C LEU A 170 -4.95 -11.55 3.23
N LEU A 171 -4.97 -11.02 4.45
CA LEU A 171 -6.11 -10.27 4.97
C LEU A 171 -6.36 -8.97 4.19
N VAL A 172 -5.31 -8.17 4.01
CA VAL A 172 -5.38 -6.89 3.29
C VAL A 172 -5.64 -7.13 1.79
N GLY A 173 -5.05 -8.16 1.19
CA GLY A 173 -5.24 -8.53 -0.21
C GLY A 173 -6.67 -8.96 -0.52
N LEU A 174 -7.29 -9.76 0.36
CA LEU A 174 -8.72 -10.12 0.26
C LEU A 174 -9.61 -8.88 0.37
N TRP A 175 -9.34 -8.00 1.34
CA TRP A 175 -10.08 -6.75 1.50
C TRP A 175 -9.92 -5.81 0.30
N PHE A 176 -8.70 -5.67 -0.21
CA PHE A 176 -8.34 -4.88 -1.38
C PHE A 176 -9.12 -5.34 -2.62
N GLY A 177 -9.08 -6.63 -2.94
CA GLY A 177 -9.78 -7.20 -4.09
C GLY A 177 -11.30 -7.03 -4.00
N ARG A 178 -11.88 -7.24 -2.81
CA ARG A 178 -13.31 -6.99 -2.54
C ARG A 178 -13.68 -5.53 -2.74
N THR A 179 -12.82 -4.61 -2.33
CA THR A 179 -13.07 -3.17 -2.45
C THR A 179 -13.03 -2.72 -3.92
N ILE A 180 -12.08 -3.22 -4.72
CA ILE A 180 -12.05 -2.98 -6.18
C ILE A 180 -13.32 -3.52 -6.84
N LYS A 181 -13.72 -4.77 -6.53
CA LYS A 181 -14.92 -5.38 -7.13
C LYS A 181 -16.19 -4.58 -6.83
N LYS A 182 -16.32 -4.06 -5.61
CA LYS A 182 -17.45 -3.18 -5.22
C LYS A 182 -17.42 -1.86 -5.98
N ALA A 183 -16.26 -1.21 -6.08
CA ALA A 183 -16.11 0.04 -6.81
C ALA A 183 -16.45 -0.11 -8.30
N GLY A 184 -15.97 -1.18 -8.96
CA GLY A 184 -16.25 -1.42 -10.38
C GLY A 184 -17.68 -1.82 -10.72
N LYS A 185 -18.53 -2.11 -9.72
CA LYS A 185 -19.99 -2.30 -9.93
C LYS A 185 -20.74 -0.97 -9.93
N ILE A 186 -20.22 0.06 -9.27
CA ILE A 186 -20.84 1.39 -9.20
C ILE A 186 -20.68 2.12 -10.55
N GLU A 187 -19.64 1.81 -11.32
CA GLU A 187 -19.37 2.39 -12.64
C GLU A 187 -20.20 1.83 -13.80
N LYS A 188 -20.77 0.63 -13.66
CA LYS A 188 -21.61 0.04 -14.71
C LYS A 188 -23.08 0.18 -14.32
N PRO A 189 -23.81 1.22 -14.81
CA PRO A 189 -25.27 1.26 -14.70
C PRO A 189 -25.92 0.11 -15.46
#